data_AF-A0A0R1UP68-F1
#
_entry.id   AF-A0A0R1UP68-F1
#
_cell.length_a   1.000
_cell.length_b   1.000
_cell.length_c   1.000
_cell.angle_alpha   90.00
_cell.angle_beta   90.00
_cell.angle_gamma   90.00
#
_symmetry.space_group_name_H-M   'P 1'
#
loop_
_entity.id
_entity.type
_entity.pdbx_description
1 polymer ?
#
loop_
_entity_poly.entity_id
_entity_poly.type
_entity_poly.pdbx_seq_one_letter_code
_entity_poly.pdbx_strand_id
1 'polypeptide(L)' 'MKKDLTYYMNLNYPTEFQKIVENDGETYYRVTIPKLPGLIAYGDTIDEGLVELEEAKKAWFSSCIRRNVKIPEPVQ' A
#
# COMPACT_ATOMS: atom_id res chain seq x y z
N MET A 1 8.53 -14.24 -17.88
CA MET A 1 9.14 -13.59 -16.71
C MET A 1 8.40 -14.07 -15.47
N LYS A 2 9.12 -14.44 -14.39
CA LYS A 2 8.48 -14.87 -13.14
C LYS A 2 7.96 -13.62 -12.42
N LYS A 3 6.68 -13.59 -12.07
CA LYS A 3 6.07 -12.50 -11.28
C LYS A 3 6.33 -12.75 -9.80
N ASP A 4 7.56 -12.50 -9.37
CA ASP A 4 7.99 -12.67 -7.99
C ASP A 4 7.83 -11.37 -7.17
N LEU A 5 8.23 -11.40 -5.91
CA LEU A 5 8.10 -10.25 -5.01
C LEU A 5 8.82 -9.01 -5.57
N THR A 6 10.04 -9.19 -6.08
CA THR A 6 10.83 -8.10 -6.65
C THR A 6 10.15 -7.49 -7.86
N TYR A 7 9.58 -8.32 -8.76
CA TYR A 7 8.79 -7.83 -9.88
C TYR A 7 7.66 -6.91 -9.42
N TYR A 8 6.83 -7.33 -8.46
CA TYR A 8 5.70 -6.53 -8.00
C TYR A 8 6.12 -5.29 -7.22
N MET A 9 7.16 -5.38 -6.37
CA MET A 9 7.66 -4.23 -5.60
C MET A 9 8.21 -3.11 -6.48
N ASN A 10 8.71 -3.44 -7.68
CA ASN A 10 9.23 -2.48 -8.65
C ASN A 10 8.15 -1.82 -9.54
N LEU A 11 6.89 -2.26 -9.46
CA LEU A 11 5.82 -1.62 -10.22
C LEU A 11 5.40 -0.31 -9.55
N ASN A 12 5.16 0.71 -10.36
CA ASN A 12 4.69 2.01 -9.89
C ASN A 12 3.18 1.95 -9.62
N TYR A 13 2.80 1.56 -8.41
CA TYR A 13 1.41 1.58 -7.98
C TYR A 13 0.99 3.00 -7.57
N PRO A 14 -0.07 3.56 -8.19
CA PRO A 14 -0.63 4.82 -7.73
C PRO A 14 -1.02 4.75 -6.25
N THR A 15 -0.52 5.70 -5.48
CA THR A 15 -0.76 5.80 -4.04
C THR A 15 -1.65 7.02 -3.79
N GLU A 16 -2.69 6.83 -2.99
CA GLU A 16 -3.62 7.87 -2.59
C GLU A 16 -3.42 8.22 -1.12
N PHE A 17 -3.55 9.51 -0.81
CA PHE A 17 -3.43 10.07 0.53
C PHE A 17 -4.71 10.78 0.90
N GLN A 18 -5.23 10.49 2.08
CA GLN A 18 -6.39 11.17 2.64
C GLN A 18 -6.00 11.71 4.01
N LYS A 19 -6.05 13.03 4.17
CA LYS A 19 -5.96 13.68 5.48
C LYS A 19 -7.24 13.36 6.26
N ILE A 20 -7.09 12.85 7.46
CA ILE A 20 -8.17 12.63 8.41
C ILE A 20 -7.99 13.62 9.55
N VAL A 21 -9.09 14.23 9.97
CA VAL A 21 -9.14 15.14 11.12
C VAL A 21 -10.18 14.58 12.08
N GLU A 22 -9.73 14.25 13.28
CA GLU A 22 -10.57 13.72 14.35
C GLU A 22 -11.35 14.84 15.05
N ASN A 23 -12.33 14.45 15.87
CA ASN A 23 -13.20 15.40 16.56
C ASN A 23 -12.47 16.28 17.59
N ASP A 24 -11.34 15.81 18.12
CA ASP A 24 -10.46 16.54 19.04
C ASP A 24 -9.43 17.44 18.32
N GLY A 25 -9.43 17.43 16.98
CA GLY A 25 -8.51 18.18 16.15
C GLY A 25 -7.20 17.46 15.82
N GLU A 26 -6.99 16.23 16.30
CA GLU A 26 -5.86 15.41 15.87
C GLU A 26 -5.95 15.14 14.36
N THR A 27 -4.78 15.08 13.72
CA THR A 27 -4.68 14.91 12.27
C THR A 27 -3.70 13.80 11.97
N TYR A 28 -4.09 12.90 11.08
CA TYR A 28 -3.22 11.88 10.52
C TYR A 28 -3.59 11.63 9.06
N TYR A 29 -2.81 10.80 8.39
CA TYR A 29 -2.97 10.47 6.99
C TYR A 29 -3.29 9.00 6.83
N ARG A 30 -4.32 8.71 6.04
CA ARG A 30 -4.57 7.37 5.50
C ARG A 30 -3.89 7.27 4.14
N VAL A 31 -3.09 6.23 3.96
CA VAL A 31 -2.33 5.95 2.74
C VAL A 31 -2.80 4.62 2.16
N THR A 32 -3.15 4.60 0.88
CA THR A 32 -3.70 3.41 0.22
C THR A 32 -3.22 3.25 -1.21
N ILE A 33 -3.30 2.02 -1.73
CA ILE A 33 -3.14 1.72 -3.15
C ILE A 33 -4.49 1.21 -3.66
N PRO A 34 -5.26 1.98 -4.46
CA PRO A 34 -6.63 1.63 -4.85
C PRO A 34 -6.77 0.26 -5.54
N LYS A 35 -5.73 -0.17 -6.26
CA LYS A 35 -5.69 -1.46 -6.95
C LYS A 35 -5.41 -2.65 -6.03
N LEU A 36 -4.98 -2.41 -4.79
CA LEU A 36 -4.65 -3.44 -3.80
C LEU A 36 -5.64 -3.32 -2.62
N PRO A 37 -6.91 -3.69 -2.81
CA PRO A 37 -7.92 -3.53 -1.79
C PRO A 37 -7.54 -4.29 -0.51
N GLY A 38 -7.68 -3.62 0.63
CA GLY A 38 -7.27 -4.14 1.94
C GLY A 38 -5.84 -3.80 2.35
N LEU A 39 -5.03 -3.22 1.46
CA LEU A 39 -3.74 -2.63 1.83
C LEU A 39 -3.96 -1.16 2.23
N ILE A 40 -3.88 -0.89 3.53
CA ILE A 40 -4.10 0.43 4.12
C ILE A 40 -3.01 0.65 5.16
N ALA A 41 -2.40 1.83 5.14
CA ALA A 41 -1.47 2.29 6.15
C ALA A 41 -1.93 3.65 6.70
N TYR A 42 -1.43 4.00 7.88
CA TYR A 42 -1.68 5.26 8.54
C TYR A 42 -0.37 5.84 9.06
N GLY A 43 -0.28 7.17 9.14
CA GLY A 43 0.85 7.86 9.76
C GLY A 43 0.46 9.28 10.14
N ASP A 44 1.15 9.85 11.12
CA ASP A 44 0.91 11.24 11.55
C ASP A 44 1.39 12.21 10.44
N THR A 45 2.35 11.75 9.64
CA THR A 45 2.79 12.39 8.39
C THR A 45 2.59 11.49 7.18
N ILE A 46 2.64 12.10 5.97
CA ILE A 46 2.63 11.35 4.70
C ILE A 46 3.82 10.39 4.62
N ASP A 47 5.02 10.83 5.03
CA ASP A 47 6.25 10.04 4.95
C ASP A 47 6.19 8.80 5.85
N GLU A 48 5.68 8.94 7.08
CA GLU A 48 5.44 7.80 7.97
C GLU A 48 4.43 6.81 7.38
N GLY A 49 3.32 7.33 6.83
CA GLY A 49 2.33 6.49 6.16
C GLY A 49 2.88 5.77 4.93
N LEU A 50 3.84 6.36 4.22
CA LEU A 50 4.55 5.73 3.10
C LEU A 50 5.49 4.61 3.55
N VAL A 51 6.25 4.83 4.62
CA VAL A 51 7.12 3.80 5.20
C VAL A 51 6.30 2.59 5.64
N GLU A 52 5.19 2.83 6.35
CA GLU A 52 4.29 1.77 6.79
C GLU A 52 3.61 1.06 5.60
N LEU A 53 3.21 1.81 4.58
CA LEU A 53 2.62 1.23 3.36
C LEU A 53 3.60 0.30 2.66
N GLU A 54 4.89 0.64 2.59
CA GLU A 54 5.89 -0.16 1.88
C GLU A 54 6.10 -1.53 2.54
N GLU A 55 6.18 -1.56 3.87
CA GLU A 55 6.28 -2.82 4.64
C GLU A 55 4.99 -3.64 4.52
N ALA A 56 3.83 -3.00 4.64
CA ALA A 56 2.55 -3.67 4.44
C ALA A 56 2.41 -4.23 3.01
N LYS A 57 2.87 -3.49 1.99
CA LYS A 57 2.86 -3.89 0.58
C LYS A 57 3.71 -5.14 0.37
N LYS A 58 4.91 -5.18 0.96
CA LYS A 58 5.82 -6.33 0.91
C LYS A 58 5.18 -7.58 1.55
N ALA A 59 4.55 -7.42 2.72
CA ALA A 59 3.86 -8.52 3.40
C ALA A 59 2.65 -9.03 2.59
N TRP A 60 1.85 -8.10 2.05
CA TRP A 60 0.67 -8.41 1.23
C TRP A 60 1.05 -9.17 -0.04
N PHE A 61 2.02 -8.69 -0.83
CA PHE A 61 2.51 -9.39 -2.02
C PHE A 61 3.08 -10.76 -1.69
N SER A 62 3.90 -10.87 -0.64
CA SER A 62 4.48 -12.14 -0.19
C SER A 62 3.40 -13.17 0.16
N SER A 63 2.32 -12.73 0.82
CA SER A 63 1.16 -13.56 1.15
C SER A 63 0.41 -14.02 -0.10
N CYS A 64 0.12 -13.10 -1.02
CA CYS A 64 -0.57 -13.41 -2.28
C CYS A 64 0.23 -14.41 -3.13
N ILE A 65 1.55 -14.22 -3.27
CA ILE A 65 2.43 -15.14 -4.01
C ILE A 65 2.39 -16.54 -3.38
N ARG A 66 2.56 -16.66 -2.06
CA ARG A 66 2.50 -17.94 -1.34
C ARG A 66 1.17 -18.68 -1.52
N ARG A 67 0.08 -17.92 -1.60
CA ARG A 67 -1.30 -18.46 -1.70
C ARG A 67 -1.77 -18.59 -3.14
N ASN A 68 -0.91 -18.31 -4.13
CA ASN A 68 -1.26 -18.26 -5.55
C ASN A 68 -2.48 -17.36 -5.84
N VAL A 69 -2.60 -16.25 -5.11
CA VAL A 69 -3.61 -15.21 -5.31
C VAL A 69 -3.10 -14.22 -6.35
N LYS A 70 -3.94 -13.92 -7.35
CA LYS A 70 -3.60 -12.96 -8.41
C LYS A 70 -3.43 -11.56 -7.82
N ILE A 71 -2.27 -10.96 -8.05
CA ILE A 71 -1.97 -9.56 -7.71
C ILE A 71 -2.34 -8.68 -8.92
N PRO A 72 -3.21 -7.67 -8.75
CA PRO A 72 -3.50 -6.69 -9.80
C PRO A 72 -2.26 -5.85 -10.11
N GLU A 73 -1.97 -5.64 -11.39
CA GLU A 73 -0.90 -4.73 -11.84
C GLU A 73 -1.47 -3.30 -12.01
N PRO A 74 -0.63 -2.25 -11.87
CA PRO A 74 -1.06 -0.90 -12.19
C PRO A 74 -1.32 -0.76 -13.70
N VAL A 75 -2.27 0.10 -14.06
CA VAL A 75 -2.50 0.48 -15.46
C VAL A 75 -1.48 1.57 -15.80
N GLN A 76 -0.74 1.41 -16.90
CA GLN A 76 0.04 2.50 -17.49
C GLN A 76 -0.88 3.59 -18.04
#